data_AF-A0A966T6R5-F1
#
_entry.id   AF-A0A966T6R5-F1
#
_cell.length_a   1.000
_cell.length_b   1.000
_cell.length_c   1.000
_cell.angle_alpha   90.00
_cell.angle_beta   90.00
_cell.angle_gamma   90.00
#
_symmetry.space_group_name_H-M   'P 1'
#
loop_
_entity.id
_entity.type
_entity.pdbx_description
1 polymer ?
#
loop_
_entity_poly.entity_id
_entity_poly.type
_entity_poly.pdbx_seq_one_letter_code
_entity_poly.pdbx_strand_id
1 'polypeptide(L)'
;PAAVATPGVDTYCLTHNETSTGVAMRLARPVNISESLVIVDATSAAGGLAWSPSEVDVYYFAPQKSFASDGGLWIACCSPRAIARIEQISATKRWMPASLDLKIALDNSRADQTYNTPAIATIFLLDQQIRWMLDHGGMSWCTQRTTESANTIYQWATASPYASPFRSGTTAPPRHARRS
;
A
#
# COMPACT_ATOMS: atom_id res chain seq x y z
N PRO A 1 0.94 15.66 0.67
CA PRO A 1 1.00 16.24 -0.70
C PRO A 1 -0.18 15.69 -1.50
N ALA A 2 -0.76 16.48 -2.42
CA ALA A 2 -1.84 16.04 -3.29
C ALA A 2 -1.31 15.82 -4.71
N ALA A 3 -1.68 14.71 -5.33
CA ALA A 3 -1.33 14.47 -6.73
C ALA A 3 -2.20 15.34 -7.65
N VAL A 4 -1.61 15.93 -8.68
CA VAL A 4 -2.28 16.85 -9.61
C VAL A 4 -2.18 16.30 -11.02
N ALA A 5 -3.26 16.41 -11.79
CA ALA A 5 -3.28 15.99 -13.18
C ALA A 5 -2.15 16.68 -13.97
N THR A 6 -1.32 15.86 -14.61
CA THR A 6 -0.17 16.30 -15.41
C THR A 6 -0.35 15.78 -16.83
N PRO A 7 -0.35 16.64 -17.86
CA PRO A 7 -0.45 16.20 -19.25
C PRO A 7 0.69 15.26 -19.65
N GLY A 8 0.38 14.23 -20.42
CA GLY A 8 1.38 13.33 -21.01
C GLY A 8 1.93 12.22 -20.09
N VAL A 9 1.48 12.12 -18.84
CA VAL A 9 1.86 11.00 -17.96
C VAL A 9 0.85 9.86 -18.05
N ASP A 10 1.35 8.63 -18.15
CA ASP A 10 0.52 7.42 -18.15
C ASP A 10 0.38 6.79 -16.75
N THR A 11 1.09 7.33 -15.76
CA THR A 11 1.22 6.76 -14.41
C THR A 11 1.52 7.85 -13.38
N TYR A 12 0.89 7.75 -12.21
CA TYR A 12 1.19 8.52 -11.00
C TYR A 12 1.75 7.57 -9.94
N CYS A 13 3.01 7.78 -9.55
CA CYS A 13 3.65 7.00 -8.50
C CYS A 13 3.61 7.77 -7.18
N LEU A 14 2.97 7.21 -6.17
CA LEU A 14 2.77 7.82 -4.85
C LEU A 14 3.33 6.90 -3.76
N THR A 15 3.63 7.48 -2.59
CA THR A 15 4.07 6.73 -1.41
C THR A 15 3.07 6.96 -0.30
N HIS A 16 2.30 5.94 0.10
CA HIS A 16 1.26 6.08 1.12
C HIS A 16 1.85 6.49 2.48
N ASN A 17 3.00 5.90 2.85
CA ASN A 17 3.77 6.28 4.02
C ASN A 17 5.26 6.35 3.69
N GLU A 18 5.83 7.54 3.72
CA GLU A 18 7.26 7.76 3.50
C GLU A 18 8.02 7.36 4.76
N THR A 19 8.50 6.11 4.77
CA THR A 19 9.11 5.46 5.94
C THR A 19 10.26 6.28 6.53
N SER A 20 11.04 6.97 5.70
CA SER A 20 12.21 7.74 6.15
C SER A 20 11.85 9.02 6.93
N THR A 21 10.68 9.59 6.67
CA THR A 21 10.25 10.86 7.28
C THR A 21 9.04 10.72 8.20
N GLY A 22 8.41 9.53 8.23
CA GLY A 22 7.17 9.29 8.97
C GLY A 22 5.96 10.03 8.39
N VAL A 23 6.04 10.52 7.15
CA VAL A 23 4.96 11.28 6.51
C VAL A 23 4.02 10.33 5.78
N ALA A 24 2.79 10.22 6.28
CA ALA A 24 1.70 9.58 5.56
C ALA A 24 0.96 10.58 4.66
N MET A 25 0.51 10.13 3.49
CA MET A 25 -0.36 10.92 2.62
C MET A 25 -1.77 10.34 2.54
N ARG A 26 -2.78 11.21 2.45
CA ARG A 26 -4.11 10.76 2.05
C ARG A 26 -4.08 10.40 0.56
N LEU A 27 -4.36 9.15 0.26
CA LEU A 27 -4.52 8.70 -1.13
C LEU A 27 -5.82 9.26 -1.70
N ALA A 28 -5.69 9.93 -2.83
CA ALA A 28 -6.79 10.42 -3.64
C ALA A 28 -6.36 10.39 -5.10
N ARG A 29 -7.17 9.77 -5.94
CA ARG A 29 -6.97 9.77 -7.38
C ARG A 29 -7.10 11.20 -7.91
N PRO A 30 -6.11 11.72 -8.66
CA PRO A 30 -6.25 13.02 -9.27
C PRO A 30 -7.44 13.04 -10.23
N VAL A 31 -8.23 14.11 -10.18
CA VAL A 31 -9.35 14.33 -11.11
C VAL A 31 -8.83 14.62 -12.51
N ASN A 32 -9.61 14.33 -13.55
CA ASN A 32 -9.26 14.60 -14.95
C ASN A 32 -7.94 13.98 -15.41
N ILE A 33 -7.53 12.86 -14.80
CA ILE A 33 -6.50 12.01 -15.37
C ILE A 33 -7.14 11.13 -16.44
N SER A 34 -6.43 10.94 -17.54
CA SER A 34 -6.83 10.05 -18.64
C SER A 34 -6.79 8.59 -18.18
N GLU A 35 -6.51 7.64 -19.08
CA GLU A 35 -6.19 6.23 -18.81
C GLU A 35 -4.87 6.03 -17.99
N SER A 36 -4.46 7.04 -17.21
CA SER A 36 -3.30 7.00 -16.36
C SER A 36 -3.56 6.15 -15.12
N LEU A 37 -2.57 5.35 -14.71
CA LEU A 37 -2.67 4.50 -13.53
C LEU A 37 -2.18 5.23 -12.28
N VAL A 38 -2.80 4.96 -11.12
CA VAL A 38 -2.29 5.38 -9.81
C VAL A 38 -1.60 4.19 -9.15
N ILE A 39 -0.29 4.27 -8.98
CA ILE A 39 0.55 3.23 -8.40
C ILE A 39 1.08 3.73 -7.06
N VAL A 40 0.89 2.94 -6.01
CA VAL A 40 1.16 3.35 -4.63
C VAL A 40 2.11 2.37 -3.96
N ASP A 41 3.27 2.89 -3.55
CA ASP A 41 4.11 2.23 -2.55
C ASP A 41 3.39 2.31 -1.20
N ALA A 42 2.97 1.14 -0.73
CA ALA A 42 2.33 0.97 0.55
C ALA A 42 3.16 0.09 1.49
N THR A 43 4.45 -0.08 1.23
CA THR A 43 5.29 -1.03 1.96
C THR A 43 5.16 -0.84 3.48
N SER A 44 5.18 0.40 3.98
CA SER A 44 5.00 0.74 5.41
C SER A 44 3.60 1.21 5.81
N ALA A 45 2.64 1.17 4.89
CA ALA A 45 1.26 1.63 5.12
C ALA A 45 0.23 0.50 5.08
N ALA A 46 0.42 -0.48 4.20
CA ALA A 46 -0.47 -1.61 4.02
C ALA A 46 -0.67 -2.35 5.36
N GLY A 47 -1.93 -2.64 5.68
CA GLY A 47 -2.33 -3.25 6.95
C GLY A 47 -2.36 -2.30 8.16
N GLY A 48 -1.81 -1.09 8.08
CA GLY A 48 -1.76 -0.14 9.19
C GLY A 48 -2.48 1.19 8.95
N LEU A 49 -2.66 1.60 7.69
CA LEU A 49 -3.33 2.83 7.28
C LEU A 49 -4.51 2.53 6.35
N ALA A 50 -5.60 3.28 6.51
CA ALA A 50 -6.78 3.16 5.67
C ALA A 50 -6.53 3.68 4.25
N TRP A 51 -7.14 3.02 3.27
CA TRP A 51 -7.14 3.41 1.87
C TRP A 51 -8.39 2.89 1.18
N SER A 52 -8.67 3.36 -0.04
CA SER A 52 -9.78 2.89 -0.87
C SER A 52 -9.27 2.30 -2.19
N PRO A 53 -9.71 1.09 -2.58
CA PRO A 53 -9.39 0.51 -3.89
C PRO A 53 -9.84 1.36 -5.09
N SER A 54 -10.83 2.26 -4.94
CA SER A 54 -11.24 3.17 -6.02
C SER A 54 -10.16 4.19 -6.40
N GLU A 55 -9.29 4.53 -5.44
CA GLU A 55 -8.31 5.61 -5.58
C GLU A 55 -6.99 5.12 -6.20
N VAL A 56 -6.77 3.80 -6.28
CA VAL A 56 -5.48 3.18 -6.58
C VAL A 56 -5.63 2.07 -7.61
N ASP A 57 -4.73 2.00 -8.59
CA ASP A 57 -4.68 0.92 -9.57
C ASP A 57 -3.69 -0.18 -9.19
N VAL A 58 -2.58 0.16 -8.55
CA VAL A 58 -1.61 -0.82 -8.00
C VAL A 58 -1.24 -0.39 -6.59
N TYR A 59 -1.58 -1.20 -5.59
CA TYR A 59 -1.21 -0.97 -4.19
C TYR A 59 -0.24 -2.07 -3.76
N TYR A 60 1.07 -1.76 -3.72
CA TYR A 60 2.11 -2.76 -3.51
C TYR A 60 2.85 -2.59 -2.19
N PHE A 61 3.28 -3.71 -1.61
CA PHE A 61 3.95 -3.75 -0.30
C PHE A 61 4.77 -5.04 -0.15
N ALA A 62 5.42 -5.17 1.00
CA ALA A 62 6.14 -6.37 1.42
C ALA A 62 5.74 -6.75 2.86
N PRO A 63 5.86 -8.03 3.27
CA PRO A 63 5.26 -8.54 4.51
C PRO A 63 5.91 -8.07 5.83
N GLN A 64 7.12 -7.52 5.80
CA GLN A 64 7.93 -7.28 6.99
C GLN A 64 7.65 -5.99 7.77
N LYS A 65 6.47 -5.40 7.59
CA LYS A 65 6.04 -4.21 8.36
C LYS A 65 4.77 -4.53 9.14
N SER A 66 3.61 -3.96 8.79
CA SER A 66 2.35 -4.20 9.53
C SER A 66 1.94 -5.68 9.54
N PHE A 67 2.39 -6.45 8.52
CA PHE A 67 2.10 -7.87 8.39
C PHE A 67 3.09 -8.78 9.14
N ALA A 68 4.06 -8.22 9.88
CA ALA A 68 4.89 -8.93 10.85
C ALA A 68 5.52 -10.25 10.37
N SER A 69 5.78 -10.38 9.08
CA SER A 69 6.45 -11.53 8.46
C SER A 69 7.86 -11.11 7.99
N ASP A 70 8.50 -11.90 7.13
CA ASP A 70 9.83 -11.64 6.60
C ASP A 70 9.80 -10.85 5.28
N GLY A 71 10.94 -10.24 4.96
CA GLY A 71 11.18 -9.66 3.64
C GLY A 71 11.44 -10.73 2.58
N GLY A 72 11.62 -10.29 1.32
CA GLY A 72 11.92 -11.19 0.20
C GLY A 72 10.72 -11.62 -0.65
N LEU A 73 9.51 -11.16 -0.30
CA LEU A 73 8.31 -11.26 -1.12
C LEU A 73 7.73 -9.85 -1.35
N TRP A 74 7.25 -9.57 -2.56
CA TRP A 74 6.41 -8.41 -2.84
C TRP A 74 4.99 -8.87 -3.15
N ILE A 75 4.01 -8.05 -2.78
CA ILE A 75 2.58 -8.29 -3.02
C ILE A 75 2.02 -7.01 -3.64
N ALA A 76 1.16 -7.16 -4.65
CA ALA A 76 0.50 -6.02 -5.29
C ALA A 76 -0.99 -6.32 -5.51
N CYS A 77 -1.85 -5.48 -4.95
CA CYS A 77 -3.27 -5.47 -5.29
C CYS A 77 -3.45 -4.66 -6.58
N CYS A 78 -3.83 -5.33 -7.68
CA CYS A 78 -3.97 -4.72 -9.00
C CYS A 78 -5.44 -4.57 -9.39
N SER A 79 -5.84 -3.36 -9.81
CA SER A 79 -7.15 -3.10 -10.39
C SER A 79 -7.29 -3.74 -11.78
N PRO A 80 -8.53 -3.89 -12.32
CA PRO A 80 -8.72 -4.35 -13.69
C PRO A 80 -7.95 -3.53 -14.74
N ARG A 81 -7.79 -2.21 -14.53
CA ARG A 81 -6.99 -1.35 -15.43
C ARG A 81 -5.50 -1.65 -15.37
N ALA A 82 -4.97 -1.90 -14.16
CA ALA A 82 -3.58 -2.31 -14.01
C ALA A 82 -3.30 -3.66 -14.66
N ILE A 83 -4.21 -4.62 -14.49
CA ILE A 83 -4.15 -5.94 -15.15
C ILE A 83 -4.16 -5.77 -16.67
N ALA A 84 -5.10 -5.01 -17.21
CA ALA A 84 -5.16 -4.74 -18.65
C ALA A 84 -3.89 -4.08 -19.19
N ARG A 85 -3.27 -3.16 -18.42
CA ARG A 85 -1.99 -2.54 -18.78
C ARG A 85 -0.84 -3.54 -18.79
N ILE A 86 -0.77 -4.45 -17.80
CA ILE A 86 0.23 -5.53 -17.76
C ILE A 86 0.10 -6.40 -19.03
N GLU A 87 -1.13 -6.81 -19.35
CA GLU A 87 -1.43 -7.64 -20.53
C GLU A 87 -1.10 -6.90 -21.84
N GLN A 88 -1.45 -5.61 -21.94
CA GLN A 88 -1.14 -4.77 -23.10
C GLN A 88 0.37 -4.62 -23.32
N ILE A 89 1.16 -4.34 -22.27
CA ILE A 89 2.61 -4.18 -22.39
C ILE A 89 3.26 -5.50 -22.78
N SER A 90 2.82 -6.62 -22.19
CA SER A 90 3.33 -7.96 -22.50
C SER A 90 3.06 -8.38 -23.95
N ALA A 91 1.98 -7.90 -24.55
CA ALA A 91 1.68 -8.13 -25.97
C ALA A 91 2.60 -7.35 -26.94
N THR A 92 3.44 -6.43 -26.44
CA THR A 92 4.41 -5.70 -27.26
C THR A 92 5.74 -6.47 -27.40
N LYS A 93 6.70 -5.91 -28.16
CA LYS A 93 8.08 -6.43 -28.26
C LYS A 93 9.00 -5.93 -27.13
N ARG A 94 8.46 -5.32 -26.07
CA ARG A 94 9.27 -4.83 -24.95
C ARG A 94 9.88 -6.01 -24.21
N TRP A 95 11.20 -6.12 -24.24
CA TRP A 95 11.92 -7.12 -23.46
C TRP A 95 11.86 -6.79 -21.96
N MET A 96 11.68 -7.83 -21.13
CA MET A 96 11.74 -7.76 -19.68
C MET A 96 12.46 -9.01 -19.13
N PRO A 97 13.32 -8.87 -18.09
CA PRO A 97 13.84 -10.03 -17.38
C PRO A 97 12.69 -10.83 -16.75
N ALA A 98 12.70 -12.16 -16.87
CA ALA A 98 11.59 -13.00 -16.40
C ALA A 98 11.27 -12.81 -14.91
N SER A 99 12.28 -12.57 -14.07
CA SER A 99 12.10 -12.31 -12.62
C SER A 99 11.45 -10.97 -12.29
N LEU A 100 11.36 -10.05 -13.26
CA LEU A 100 10.73 -8.72 -13.13
C LEU A 100 9.51 -8.58 -14.06
N ASP A 101 9.10 -9.66 -14.72
CA ASP A 101 7.97 -9.67 -15.63
C ASP A 101 6.64 -9.79 -14.85
N LEU A 102 5.87 -8.71 -14.82
CA LEU A 102 4.59 -8.65 -14.13
C LEU A 102 3.53 -9.56 -14.76
N LYS A 103 3.62 -9.88 -16.06
CA LYS A 103 2.70 -10.83 -16.70
C LYS A 103 2.97 -12.24 -16.20
N ILE A 104 4.25 -12.63 -16.11
CA ILE A 104 4.64 -13.92 -15.52
C ILE A 104 4.17 -13.98 -14.07
N ALA A 105 4.41 -12.93 -13.27
CA ALA A 105 3.96 -12.89 -11.89
C ALA A 105 2.43 -12.97 -11.76
N LEU A 106 1.68 -12.26 -12.60
CA LEU A 106 0.22 -12.26 -12.64
C LEU A 106 -0.36 -13.63 -12.98
N ASP A 107 0.18 -14.30 -14.00
CA ASP A 107 -0.28 -15.63 -14.43
C ASP A 107 -0.04 -16.68 -13.34
N ASN A 108 1.12 -16.65 -12.71
CA ASN A 108 1.41 -17.55 -11.58
C ASN A 108 0.51 -17.24 -10.39
N SER A 109 0.28 -15.95 -10.07
CA SER A 109 -0.59 -15.56 -8.95
C SER A 109 -2.04 -16.04 -9.15
N ARG A 110 -2.56 -16.04 -10.39
CA ARG A 110 -3.88 -16.59 -10.72
C ARG A 110 -3.99 -18.11 -10.51
N ALA A 111 -2.86 -18.80 -10.45
CA ALA A 111 -2.75 -20.24 -10.22
C ALA A 111 -2.26 -20.57 -8.79
N ASP A 112 -2.31 -19.62 -7.87
CA ASP A 112 -1.80 -19.74 -6.49
C ASP A 112 -0.30 -20.11 -6.43
N GLN A 113 0.49 -19.60 -7.38
CA GLN A 113 1.92 -19.86 -7.52
C GLN A 113 2.72 -18.55 -7.61
N THR A 114 4.04 -18.67 -7.44
CA THR A 114 5.02 -17.63 -7.80
C THR A 114 5.92 -18.14 -8.91
N TYR A 115 6.51 -17.23 -9.69
CA TYR A 115 7.38 -17.59 -10.82
C TYR A 115 8.50 -18.56 -10.43
N ASN A 116 9.19 -18.27 -9.32
CA ASN A 116 10.23 -19.10 -8.73
C ASN A 116 9.86 -19.50 -7.29
N THR A 117 10.63 -20.40 -6.69
CA THR A 117 10.37 -20.94 -5.35
C THR A 117 10.29 -19.82 -4.30
N PRO A 118 9.15 -19.63 -3.62
CA PRO A 118 9.01 -18.64 -2.56
C PRO A 118 9.45 -19.21 -1.21
N ALA A 119 9.74 -18.34 -0.25
CA ALA A 119 9.97 -18.74 1.13
C ALA A 119 8.63 -19.11 1.81
N ILE A 120 8.45 -20.40 2.14
CA ILE A 120 7.22 -20.91 2.77
C ILE A 120 6.98 -20.23 4.13
N ALA A 121 8.02 -20.02 4.93
CA ALA A 121 7.91 -19.36 6.23
C ALA A 121 7.32 -17.95 6.12
N THR A 122 7.77 -17.17 5.12
CA THR A 122 7.26 -15.82 4.86
C THR A 122 5.77 -15.83 4.54
N ILE A 123 5.31 -16.77 3.70
CA ILE A 123 3.89 -16.91 3.34
C ILE A 123 3.06 -17.36 4.56
N PHE A 124 3.56 -18.32 5.32
CA PHE A 124 2.88 -18.83 6.51
C PHE A 124 2.69 -17.75 7.57
N LEU A 125 3.75 -17.02 7.93
CA LEU A 125 3.68 -15.93 8.92
C LEU A 125 2.74 -14.81 8.46
N LEU A 126 2.76 -14.50 7.16
CA LEU A 126 1.84 -13.52 6.56
C LEU A 126 0.37 -13.97 6.70
N ASP A 127 0.05 -15.22 6.36
CA ASP A 127 -1.31 -15.78 6.52
C ASP A 127 -1.77 -15.70 7.99
N GLN A 128 -0.91 -16.08 8.94
CA GLN A 128 -1.24 -16.02 10.37
C GLN A 128 -1.53 -14.58 10.83
N GLN A 129 -0.72 -13.62 10.41
CA GLN A 129 -0.95 -12.21 10.76
C GLN A 129 -2.23 -11.66 10.12
N ILE A 130 -2.51 -12.00 8.85
CA ILE A 130 -3.75 -11.58 8.18
C ILE A 130 -4.97 -12.14 8.90
N ARG A 131 -4.96 -13.44 9.28
CA ARG A 131 -6.05 -14.05 10.06
C ARG A 131 -6.27 -13.33 11.38
N TRP A 132 -5.19 -13.09 12.12
CA TRP A 132 -5.25 -12.35 13.38
C TRP A 132 -5.85 -10.95 13.20
N MET A 133 -5.44 -10.22 12.16
CA MET A 133 -6.00 -8.90 11.83
C MET A 133 -7.49 -9.00 11.52
N LEU A 134 -7.93 -10.00 10.75
CA LEU A 134 -9.35 -10.22 10.42
C LEU A 134 -10.19 -10.60 11.64
N ASP A 135 -9.68 -11.48 12.50
CA ASP A 135 -10.36 -11.93 13.73
C ASP A 135 -10.60 -10.78 14.71
N HIS A 136 -9.79 -9.72 14.66
CA HIS A 136 -9.94 -8.54 15.50
C HIS A 136 -10.79 -7.41 14.87
N GLY A 137 -11.38 -7.65 13.69
CA GLY A 137 -12.24 -6.66 13.01
C GLY A 137 -11.63 -6.04 11.76
N GLY A 138 -10.52 -6.58 11.27
CA GLY A 138 -9.93 -6.22 9.99
C GLY A 138 -9.36 -4.80 9.96
N MET A 139 -9.45 -4.15 8.79
CA MET A 139 -8.77 -2.86 8.55
C MET A 139 -9.22 -1.72 9.47
N SER A 140 -10.49 -1.69 9.89
CA SER A 140 -10.98 -0.66 10.82
C SER A 140 -10.27 -0.77 12.17
N TRP A 141 -10.16 -1.99 12.70
CA TRP A 141 -9.44 -2.27 13.93
C TRP A 141 -7.94 -1.98 13.80
N CYS A 142 -7.32 -2.41 12.70
CA CYS A 142 -5.89 -2.17 12.48
C CYS A 142 -5.57 -0.67 12.44
N THR A 143 -6.38 0.12 11.72
CA THR A 143 -6.22 1.58 11.63
C THR A 143 -6.46 2.26 12.98
N GLN A 144 -7.44 1.78 13.75
CA GLN A 144 -7.68 2.28 15.11
C GLN A 144 -6.47 2.02 16.00
N ARG A 145 -5.96 0.78 16.01
CA ARG A 145 -4.81 0.38 16.83
C ARG A 145 -3.55 1.19 16.53
N THR A 146 -3.25 1.43 15.25
CA THR A 146 -2.10 2.25 14.85
C THR A 146 -2.31 3.72 15.20
N THR A 147 -3.54 4.24 15.08
CA THR A 147 -3.90 5.61 15.48
C THR A 147 -3.72 5.80 16.99
N GLU A 148 -4.21 4.87 17.81
CA GLU A 148 -4.05 4.91 19.27
C GLU A 148 -2.57 4.93 19.66
N SER A 149 -1.77 4.02 19.09
CA SER A 149 -0.33 3.93 19.36
C SER A 149 0.41 5.21 18.95
N ALA A 150 0.10 5.75 17.76
CA ALA A 150 0.69 6.98 17.28
C ALA A 150 0.30 8.17 18.18
N ASN A 151 -0.96 8.27 18.59
CA ASN A 151 -1.43 9.33 19.48
C ASN A 151 -0.67 9.34 20.81
N THR A 152 -0.43 8.17 21.42
CA THR A 152 0.37 8.08 22.65
C THR A 152 1.77 8.69 22.47
N ILE A 153 2.45 8.35 21.37
CA ILE A 153 3.80 8.85 21.08
C ILE A 153 3.78 10.35 20.77
N TYR A 154 2.85 10.81 19.92
CA TYR A 154 2.75 12.23 19.55
C TYR A 154 2.34 13.12 20.74
N GLN A 155 1.47 12.64 21.63
CA GLN A 155 1.10 13.35 22.86
C GLN A 155 2.32 13.51 23.78
N TRP A 156 3.09 12.45 24.00
CA TRP A 156 4.34 12.52 24.76
C TRP A 156 5.32 13.51 24.13
N ALA A 157 5.56 13.42 22.82
CA ALA A 157 6.50 14.28 22.12
C ALA A 157 6.08 15.76 22.19
N THR A 158 4.77 16.04 22.10
CA THR A 158 4.25 17.41 22.18
C THR A 158 4.35 18.01 23.59
N ALA A 159 4.22 17.17 24.63
CA ALA A 159 4.36 17.59 26.03
C ALA A 159 5.82 17.63 26.53
N SER A 160 6.76 17.09 25.74
CA SER A 160 8.16 16.98 26.12
C SER A 160 8.94 18.28 25.88
N PRO A 161 9.81 18.71 26.81
CA PRO A 161 10.68 19.86 26.59
C PRO A 161 11.90 19.58 25.69
N TYR A 162 12.14 18.32 25.32
CA TYR A 162 13.32 17.89 24.55
C TYR A 162 12.99 17.07 23.30
N ALA A 163 11.70 16.88 23.00
CA ALA A 163 11.26 16.22 21.78
C ALA A 163 10.18 17.07 21.10
N SER A 164 10.03 16.91 19.79
CA SER A 164 8.92 17.48 19.04
C SER A 164 8.60 16.60 17.83
N PRO A 165 7.35 16.57 17.37
CA PRO A 165 7.01 15.91 16.12
C PRO A 165 7.75 16.54 14.94
N PHE A 166 8.32 15.71 14.05
CA PHE A 166 9.03 16.17 12.86
C PHE A 166 8.15 17.04 11.93
N ARG A 167 6.84 16.78 11.90
CA ARG A 167 5.84 17.68 11.31
C ARG A 167 4.83 18.16 12.36
N SER A 168 4.61 19.47 12.39
CA SER A 168 3.50 20.11 13.06
C SER A 168 2.25 20.05 12.18
N GLY A 169 1.32 19.12 12.46
CA GLY A 169 0.04 19.06 11.77
C GLY A 169 -0.60 17.68 11.85
N THR A 170 -1.62 17.54 12.71
CA THR A 170 -2.45 16.35 12.80
C THR A 170 -3.22 16.15 11.49
N THR A 171 -2.82 15.20 10.66
CA THR A 171 -3.79 14.55 9.75
C THR A 171 -4.60 13.59 10.61
N ALA A 172 -5.64 14.12 11.28
CA ALA A 172 -6.61 13.28 11.95
C ALA A 172 -7.23 12.32 10.91
N PRO A 173 -7.37 11.02 11.19
CA PRO A 173 -8.12 10.14 10.31
C PRO A 173 -9.60 10.60 10.26
N PRO A 174 -10.26 10.47 9.11
CA PRO A 174 -11.63 10.94 8.96
C PRO A 174 -12.57 10.16 9.89
N ARG A 175 -13.46 10.86 10.58
CA ARG A 175 -14.64 10.25 11.18
C ARG A 175 -15.41 9.54 10.06
N HIS A 176 -15.52 8.21 10.13
CA HIS A 176 -16.44 7.48 9.26
C HIS A 176 -17.85 8.03 9.51
N ALA A 177 -18.38 8.77 8.54
CA ALA A 177 -19.81 9.03 8.47
C ALA A 177 -20.48 7.67 8.30
N ARG A 178 -21.16 7.19 9.35
CA ARG A 178 -22.15 6.12 9.22
C ARG A 178 -23.15 6.58 8.17
N ARG A 179 -23.11 5.97 6.98
CA ARG A 179 -24.25 6.01 6.07
C ARG A 179 -25.17 4.87 6.49
N SER A 180 -26.36 5.28 6.92
CA SER A 180 -27.57 4.48 7.08
C SER A 180 -27.89 3.68 5.83
#